data_AF-A0A651D7W0-F1
#
_entry.id   AF-A0A651D7W0-F1
#
_cell.length_a   1.000
_cell.length_b   1.000
_cell.length_c   1.000
_cell.angle_alpha   90.00
_cell.angle_beta   90.00
_cell.angle_gamma   90.00
#
_symmetry.space_group_name_H-M   'P 1'
#
loop_
_entity.id
_entity.type
_entity.pdbx_description
1 polymer ?
#
loop_
_entity_poly.entity_id
_entity_poly.type
_entity_poly.pdbx_seq_one_letter_code
_entity_poly.pdbx_strand_id
1 'polypeptide(L)'
;MKKNLILGLCFVFLPTLVFGQTIDECRDRQKLTEMAIEVRDRVDEGESKESLLNWADNIEAPGLQAAGYKAVEAYTFSPPSKNIPMVVTVMSYLCNKTYRP
;
A
#
# COMPACT_ATOMS: atom_id res chain seq x y z
N MET A 1 55.28 11.82 -19.82
CA MET A 1 54.47 12.97 -19.36
C MET A 1 53.14 12.97 -20.11
N LYS A 2 52.04 13.21 -19.37
CA LYS A 2 50.62 13.39 -19.79
C LYS A 2 49.84 12.10 -20.12
N LYS A 3 48.59 11.89 -19.72
CA LYS A 3 47.65 12.48 -18.74
C LYS A 3 46.49 11.46 -18.61
N ASN A 4 45.96 11.29 -17.41
CA ASN A 4 44.81 10.43 -17.06
C ASN A 4 43.54 10.81 -17.83
N LEU A 5 42.70 9.82 -18.15
CA LEU A 5 41.25 10.00 -18.11
C LEU A 5 40.57 8.64 -17.85
N ILE A 6 40.28 8.38 -16.58
CA ILE A 6 39.34 7.33 -16.17
C ILE A 6 37.96 7.86 -16.56
N LEU A 7 37.40 7.33 -17.64
CA LEU A 7 36.02 7.55 -18.03
C LEU A 7 35.15 6.84 -16.99
N GLY A 8 34.71 7.61 -15.99
CA GLY A 8 33.68 7.16 -15.07
C GLY A 8 32.42 6.81 -15.86
N LEU A 9 32.05 5.53 -15.82
CA LEU A 9 30.70 5.10 -16.16
C LEU A 9 29.75 5.71 -15.13
N CYS A 10 29.27 6.92 -15.40
CA CYS A 10 28.02 7.39 -14.82
C CYS A 10 26.91 6.48 -15.37
N PHE A 11 26.60 5.42 -14.63
CA PHE A 11 25.28 4.81 -14.67
C PHE A 11 24.30 5.88 -14.22
N VAL A 12 23.83 6.68 -15.18
CA VAL A 12 22.67 7.54 -15.00
C VAL A 12 21.49 6.57 -14.93
N PHE A 13 21.19 6.11 -13.72
CA PHE A 13 19.89 5.53 -13.40
C PHE A 13 18.86 6.63 -13.71
N LEU A 14 18.30 6.54 -14.91
CA LEU A 14 17.11 7.27 -15.29
C LEU A 14 16.03 6.96 -14.24
N PRO A 15 15.42 7.96 -13.59
CA PRO A 15 14.23 7.73 -12.81
C PRO A 15 13.12 7.42 -13.82
N THR A 16 12.92 6.14 -14.11
CA THR A 16 11.76 5.68 -14.85
C THR A 16 10.53 6.09 -14.06
N LEU A 17 9.78 7.00 -14.65
CA LEU A 17 8.48 7.50 -14.23
C LEU A 17 7.55 6.33 -13.85
N VAL A 18 7.45 6.01 -12.55
CA VAL A 18 6.47 5.08 -11.95
C VAL A 18 5.09 5.74 -11.89
N PHE A 19 4.66 6.36 -12.99
CA PHE A 19 3.35 7.03 -13.07
C PHE A 19 2.25 6.09 -13.63
N GLY A 20 2.63 4.92 -14.16
CA GLY A 20 1.69 3.95 -14.73
C GLY A 20 1.18 2.88 -13.76
N GLN A 21 1.90 2.58 -12.67
CA GLN A 21 1.55 1.48 -11.75
C GLN A 21 0.59 1.90 -10.62
N THR A 22 0.47 3.20 -10.34
CA THR A 22 -0.17 3.72 -9.13
C THR A 22 -1.70 3.66 -9.15
N ILE A 23 -2.35 3.82 -10.30
CA ILE A 23 -3.82 3.69 -10.40
C ILE A 23 -4.23 2.22 -10.57
N ASP A 24 -3.37 1.40 -11.17
CA ASP A 24 -3.69 0.02 -11.53
C ASP A 24 -3.85 -0.87 -10.28
N GLU A 25 -2.98 -0.66 -9.28
CA GLU A 25 -3.08 -1.36 -8.00
C GLU A 25 -4.38 -1.08 -7.21
N CYS A 26 -4.96 0.12 -7.35
CA CYS A 26 -6.23 0.47 -6.71
C CYS A 26 -7.46 -0.13 -7.44
N ARG A 27 -7.26 -0.57 -8.69
CA ARG A 27 -8.27 -1.27 -9.50
C ARG A 27 -8.19 -2.78 -9.32
N ASP A 28 -7.05 -3.29 -8.86
CA ASP A 28 -6.88 -4.69 -8.50
C ASP A 28 -7.68 -5.03 -7.24
N ARG A 29 -8.92 -5.46 -7.48
CA ARG A 29 -9.83 -5.88 -6.41
C ARG A 29 -9.33 -7.13 -5.68
N GLN A 30 -8.56 -8.00 -6.34
CA GLN A 30 -8.00 -9.18 -5.71
C GLN A 30 -6.97 -8.77 -4.66
N LYS A 31 -6.01 -7.91 -5.03
CA LYS A 31 -5.01 -7.38 -4.10
C LYS A 31 -5.63 -6.71 -2.88
N LEU A 32 -6.64 -5.86 -3.09
CA LEU A 32 -7.36 -5.21 -1.98
C LEU A 32 -8.12 -6.22 -1.09
N THR A 33 -8.61 -7.31 -1.68
CA THR A 33 -9.28 -8.39 -0.94
C THR A 33 -8.29 -9.17 -0.09
N GLU A 34 -7.12 -9.51 -0.64
CA GLU A 34 -6.03 -10.18 0.08
C GLU A 34 -5.58 -9.35 1.27
N MET A 35 -5.36 -8.05 1.09
CA MET A 35 -5.03 -7.13 2.19
C MET A 35 -6.14 -7.07 3.26
N ALA A 36 -7.41 -7.02 2.85
CA ALA A 36 -8.52 -6.99 3.79
C ALA A 36 -8.65 -8.29 4.59
N ILE A 37 -8.32 -9.44 3.98
CA ILE A 37 -8.28 -10.74 4.65
C ILE A 37 -7.09 -10.79 5.61
N GLU A 38 -5.90 -10.40 5.17
CA GLU A 38 -4.69 -10.39 6.01
C GLU A 38 -4.92 -9.61 7.31
N VAL A 39 -5.47 -8.40 7.22
CA VAL A 39 -5.71 -7.59 8.42
C VAL A 39 -6.77 -8.22 9.31
N ARG A 40 -7.86 -8.77 8.75
CA ARG A 40 -8.89 -9.45 9.54
C ARG A 40 -8.29 -10.64 10.29
N ASP A 41 -7.54 -11.48 9.60
CA ASP A 41 -6.98 -12.71 10.15
C ASP A 41 -5.97 -12.39 11.26
N ARG A 42 -5.12 -11.38 11.06
CA ARG A 42 -4.18 -10.89 12.10
C ARG A 42 -4.90 -10.30 13.32
N VAL A 43 -6.02 -9.60 13.13
CA VAL A 43 -6.88 -9.13 14.24
C VAL A 43 -7.50 -10.33 14.98
N ASP A 44 -8.00 -11.33 14.26
CA ASP A 44 -8.58 -12.54 14.85
C ASP A 44 -7.53 -13.37 15.61
N GLU A 45 -6.26 -13.32 15.18
CA GLU A 45 -5.09 -13.90 15.88
C GLU A 45 -4.64 -13.08 17.11
N GLY A 46 -5.24 -11.91 17.35
CA GLY A 46 -4.95 -11.06 18.51
C GLY A 46 -3.76 -10.13 18.32
N GLU A 47 -3.37 -9.85 17.08
CA GLU A 47 -2.30 -8.89 16.81
C GLU A 47 -2.65 -7.47 17.28
N SER A 48 -1.64 -6.76 17.79
CA SER A 48 -1.86 -5.42 18.32
C SER A 48 -2.16 -4.41 17.20
N LYS A 49 -3.03 -3.45 17.51
CA LYS A 49 -3.33 -2.33 16.61
C LYS A 49 -2.05 -1.59 16.16
N GLU A 50 -1.09 -1.42 17.06
CA GLU A 50 0.19 -0.76 16.75
C GLU A 50 0.99 -1.55 15.70
N SER A 51 1.05 -2.88 15.83
CA SER A 51 1.74 -3.73 14.84
C SER A 51 1.06 -3.69 13.47
N LEU A 52 -0.28 -3.68 13.43
CA LEU A 52 -1.05 -3.53 12.19
C LEU A 52 -0.85 -2.14 11.54
N LEU A 53 -0.77 -1.08 12.33
CA LEU A 53 -0.48 0.27 11.83
C LEU A 53 0.95 0.35 11.29
N ASN A 54 1.92 -0.29 11.95
CA ASN A 54 3.29 -0.38 11.46
C ASN A 54 3.35 -1.16 10.13
N TRP A 55 2.59 -2.24 10.00
CA TRP A 55 2.47 -2.95 8.72
C TRP A 55 1.94 -2.03 7.61
N ALA A 56 0.86 -1.29 7.88
CA ALA A 56 0.28 -0.38 6.90
C ALA A 56 1.26 0.73 6.50
N ASP A 57 2.01 1.29 7.45
CA ASP A 57 3.02 2.33 7.22
C ASP A 57 4.13 1.88 6.26
N ASN A 58 4.50 0.59 6.29
CA ASN A 58 5.53 0.00 5.43
C ASN A 58 5.06 -0.34 4.00
N ILE A 59 3.81 -0.05 3.64
CA ILE A 59 3.32 -0.21 2.26
C ILE A 59 3.83 0.94 1.39
N GLU A 60 4.70 0.63 0.41
CA GLU A 60 5.36 1.64 -0.43
C GLU A 60 4.39 2.48 -1.29
N ALA A 61 3.32 1.84 -1.75
CA ALA A 61 2.34 2.43 -2.65
C ALA A 61 1.34 3.32 -1.89
N PRO A 62 1.29 4.65 -2.12
CA PRO A 62 0.46 5.56 -1.33
C PRO A 62 -1.04 5.21 -1.31
N GLY A 63 -1.59 4.77 -2.44
CA GLY A 63 -2.98 4.33 -2.51
C GLY A 63 -3.24 3.08 -1.67
N LEU A 64 -2.36 2.08 -1.78
CA LEU A 64 -2.46 0.85 -1.01
C LEU A 64 -2.19 1.06 0.47
N GLN A 65 -1.29 1.97 0.83
CA GLN A 65 -1.06 2.39 2.20
C GLN A 65 -2.34 2.96 2.82
N ALA A 66 -3.02 3.89 2.12
CA ALA A 66 -4.30 4.42 2.56
C ALA A 66 -5.39 3.33 2.70
N ALA A 67 -5.43 2.37 1.77
CA ALA A 67 -6.30 1.20 1.87
C ALA A 67 -5.95 0.32 3.08
N GLY A 68 -4.67 0.08 3.35
CA GLY A 68 -4.17 -0.69 4.48
C GLY A 68 -4.61 -0.08 5.81
N TYR A 69 -4.40 1.23 6.00
CA TYR A 69 -4.92 1.93 7.18
C TYR A 69 -6.42 1.79 7.33
N LYS A 70 -7.17 1.85 6.23
CA LYS A 70 -8.63 1.68 6.30
C LYS A 70 -9.05 0.28 6.69
N ALA A 71 -8.35 -0.75 6.22
CA ALA A 71 -8.58 -2.12 6.64
C ALA A 71 -8.34 -2.26 8.15
N VAL A 72 -7.22 -1.73 8.66
CA VAL A 72 -6.91 -1.75 10.11
C VAL A 72 -8.00 -1.04 10.90
N GLU A 73 -8.44 0.14 10.46
CA GLU A 73 -9.54 0.85 11.11
C GLU A 73 -10.83 0.01 11.12
N ALA A 74 -11.20 -0.59 9.99
CA ALA A 74 -12.44 -1.34 9.83
C ALA A 74 -12.53 -2.56 10.74
N TYR A 75 -11.41 -3.25 11.01
CA TYR A 75 -11.38 -4.46 11.83
C TYR A 75 -11.02 -4.21 13.30
N THR A 76 -10.46 -3.04 13.65
CA THR A 76 -10.07 -2.72 15.03
C THR A 76 -11.01 -1.75 15.75
N PHE A 77 -11.83 -0.96 15.05
CA PHE A 77 -12.81 -0.07 15.68
C PHE A 77 -14.12 -0.79 16.02
N SER A 78 -14.74 -0.42 17.15
CA SER A 78 -15.97 -1.05 17.64
C SER A 78 -17.25 -0.39 17.10
N PRO A 79 -18.22 -1.17 16.58
CA PRO A 79 -18.13 -2.61 16.30
C PRO A 79 -17.25 -2.89 15.06
N PRO A 80 -16.40 -3.93 15.10
CA PRO A 80 -15.56 -4.26 13.97
C PRO A 80 -16.41 -4.76 12.79
N SER A 81 -16.01 -4.38 11.58
CA SER A 81 -16.63 -4.91 10.37
C SER A 81 -16.34 -6.40 10.24
N LYS A 82 -17.33 -7.18 9.80
CA LYS A 82 -17.16 -8.60 9.45
C LYS A 82 -17.31 -8.84 7.94
N ASN A 83 -17.50 -7.78 7.16
CA ASN A 83 -17.85 -7.87 5.75
C ASN A 83 -16.68 -7.41 4.88
N ILE A 84 -15.87 -8.37 4.43
CA ILE A 84 -14.73 -8.12 3.53
C ILE A 84 -15.16 -7.37 2.26
N PRO A 85 -16.20 -7.78 1.50
CA PRO A 85 -16.63 -7.04 0.31
C PRO A 85 -16.91 -5.55 0.55
N MET A 86 -17.52 -5.21 1.69
CA MET A 86 -17.76 -3.83 2.09
C MET A 86 -16.45 -3.09 2.37
N VAL A 87 -15.55 -3.68 3.14
CA VAL A 87 -14.23 -3.09 3.46
C VAL A 87 -13.42 -2.85 2.19
N VAL A 88 -13.35 -3.83 1.29
CA VAL A 88 -12.66 -3.72 -0.02
C VAL A 88 -13.23 -2.58 -0.86
N THR A 89 -14.53 -2.33 -0.80
CA THR A 89 -15.16 -1.22 -1.54
C THR A 89 -14.69 0.14 -1.03
N VAL A 90 -14.59 0.30 0.29
CA VAL A 90 -14.10 1.54 0.90
C VAL A 90 -12.59 1.71 0.68
N MET A 91 -11.82 0.62 0.79
CA MET A 91 -10.40 0.58 0.46
C MET A 91 -10.14 1.04 -0.97
N SER A 92 -10.89 0.51 -1.94
CA SER A 92 -10.77 0.90 -3.35
C SER A 92 -11.07 2.38 -3.55
N TYR A 93 -12.11 2.92 -2.90
CA TYR A 93 -12.41 4.35 -2.96
C TYR A 93 -11.26 5.21 -2.42
N LEU A 94 -10.73 4.88 -1.24
CA LEU A 94 -9.65 5.65 -0.62
C LEU A 94 -8.34 5.55 -1.41
N CYS A 95 -7.99 4.35 -1.86
CA CYS A 95 -6.82 4.11 -2.70
C CYS A 95 -6.84 5.00 -3.94
N ASN A 96 -7.97 5.05 -4.65
CA ASN A 96 -8.14 5.89 -5.83
C ASN A 96 -8.10 7.40 -5.50
N LYS A 97 -8.64 7.81 -4.35
CA LYS A 97 -8.64 9.21 -3.90
C LYS A 97 -7.23 9.72 -3.61
N THR A 98 -6.32 8.87 -3.14
CA THR A 98 -4.91 9.26 -2.88
C THR A 98 -4.21 9.81 -4.13
N TYR A 99 -4.60 9.35 -5.32
CA TYR A 99 -4.00 9.77 -6.59
C TYR A 99 -4.81 10.85 -7.33
N ARG A 100 -5.94 11.28 -6.78
CA ARG A 100 -6.85 12.27 -7.38
C ARG A 100 -7.29 13.27 -6.31
N PRO A 101 -6.52 14.36 -6.10
CA PRO A 101 -6.86 15.40 -5.13
C PRO A 101 -8.20 16.08 -5.46
#